data_AF-A0AA43UJH9-F1
#
_entry.id   AF-A0AA43UJH9-F1
#
_cell.length_a   1.000
_cell.length_b   1.000
_cell.length_c   1.000
_cell.angle_alpha   90.00
_cell.angle_beta   90.00
_cell.angle_gamma   90.00
#
_symmetry.space_group_name_H-M   'P 1'
#
loop_
_entity.id
_entity.type
_entity.pdbx_description
1 polymer ?
#
loop_
_entity_poly.entity_id
_entity_poly.type
_entity_poly.pdbx_seq_one_letter_code
_entity_poly.pdbx_strand_id
1 'polypeptide(L)'
;MSFIDNQGIVGWAFLIVGVLLLAMAVVGLYDCTGEDNVAGNAVVYIGVLLAAILYTLFGNRVRTESISGKVDVLGSYVNIVGVTIVVEAVFAVVGGLILGEDAASLIGGGIILVVIGLIVMWAGKSVMDGRKTFGDKVLWAILVVAFSVVLVAQILYMDFGDAVSIVDGVLHIVIYVFMIAYLLDGEVRGAMGI
;
A
#
# COMPACT_ATOMS: atom_id res chain seq x y z
N MET A 1 1.07 25.62 -11.10
CA MET A 1 0.86 24.16 -11.24
C MET A 1 -0.34 23.79 -10.39
N SER A 2 -1.27 22.98 -10.89
CA SER A 2 -2.39 22.53 -10.06
C SER A 2 -1.86 21.61 -8.95
N PHE A 3 -2.53 21.54 -7.81
CA PHE A 3 -2.18 20.63 -6.71
C PHE A 3 -2.05 19.18 -7.22
N ILE A 4 -2.92 18.79 -8.14
CA ILE A 4 -3.04 17.44 -8.72
C ILE A 4 -1.85 17.10 -9.65
N ASP A 5 -1.21 18.09 -10.28
CA ASP A 5 -0.06 17.84 -11.16
C ASP A 5 1.29 17.82 -10.41
N ASN A 6 1.29 18.08 -9.10
CA ASN A 6 2.51 18.11 -8.30
C ASN A 6 2.85 16.71 -7.74
N GLN A 7 3.49 15.89 -8.58
CA GLN A 7 3.99 14.56 -8.22
C GLN A 7 4.94 14.57 -7.01
N GLY A 8 5.63 15.69 -6.76
CA GLY A 8 6.47 15.85 -5.58
C GLY A 8 5.70 15.76 -4.27
N ILE A 9 4.48 16.30 -4.19
CA ILE A 9 3.63 16.22 -2.98
C ILE A 9 3.25 14.76 -2.70
N VAL A 10 2.87 14.02 -3.73
CA VAL A 10 2.55 12.59 -3.64
C VAL A 10 3.76 11.79 -3.16
N GLY A 11 4.93 12.05 -3.76
CA GLY A 11 6.17 11.39 -3.37
C GLY A 11 6.55 11.66 -1.91
N TRP A 12 6.38 12.89 -1.44
CA TRP A 12 6.56 13.24 -0.03
C TRP A 12 5.54 12.52 0.87
N ALA A 13 4.27 12.46 0.50
CA ALA A 13 3.26 11.77 1.28
C ALA A 13 3.61 10.28 1.46
N PHE A 14 4.00 9.60 0.38
CA PHE A 14 4.47 8.21 0.44
C PHE A 14 5.73 8.02 1.28
N LEU A 15 6.70 8.94 1.17
CA LEU A 15 7.92 8.88 1.95
C LEU A 15 7.61 8.98 3.45
N ILE A 16 6.74 9.90 3.85
CA ILE A 16 6.38 10.09 5.26
C ILE A 16 5.61 8.87 5.78
N VAL A 17 4.65 8.34 5.03
CA VAL A 17 3.95 7.09 5.40
C VAL A 17 4.94 5.94 5.58
N GLY A 18 5.88 5.77 4.64
CA GLY A 18 6.91 4.74 4.73
C GLY A 18 7.78 4.89 5.99
N VAL A 19 8.15 6.12 6.36
CA VAL A 19 8.90 6.40 7.60
C VAL A 19 8.07 6.14 8.85
N LEU A 20 6.78 6.47 8.86
CA LEU A 20 5.88 6.17 9.98
C LEU A 20 5.75 4.66 10.18
N LEU A 21 5.50 3.92 9.10
CA LEU A 21 5.46 2.45 9.13
C LEU A 21 6.78 1.84 9.62
N LEU A 22 7.91 2.43 9.24
CA LEU A 22 9.23 1.98 9.69
C LEU A 22 9.39 2.19 11.20
N ALA A 23 8.97 3.35 11.72
CA ALA A 23 8.98 3.61 13.16
C ALA A 23 8.07 2.64 13.93
N MET A 24 6.85 2.40 13.42
CA MET A 24 5.91 1.44 14.00
C MET A 24 6.48 0.01 14.02
N ALA A 25 7.11 -0.43 12.94
CA ALA A 25 7.72 -1.76 12.86
C ALA A 25 8.88 -1.92 13.87
N VAL A 26 9.69 -0.87 14.07
CA VAL A 26 10.79 -0.89 15.06
C VAL A 26 10.25 -0.94 16.48
N VAL A 27 9.21 -0.15 16.79
CA VAL A 27 8.55 -0.21 18.10
C VAL A 27 7.94 -1.59 18.34
N GLY A 28 7.23 -2.16 17.35
CA GLY A 28 6.67 -3.51 17.45
C GLY A 28 7.73 -4.60 17.68
N LEU A 29 8.89 -4.50 17.02
CA LEU A 29 10.04 -5.38 17.26
C LEU A 29 10.64 -5.24 18.66
N TYR A 30 10.62 -4.03 19.23
CA TYR A 30 11.07 -3.83 20.60
C TYR A 30 10.08 -4.42 21.60
N ASP A 31 8.78 -4.15 21.42
CA ASP A 31 7.73 -4.60 22.32
C ASP A 31 7.62 -6.13 22.38
N CYS A 32 7.82 -6.82 21.24
CA CYS A 32 7.76 -8.28 21.20
C CYS A 32 8.86 -8.98 22.01
N THR A 33 9.91 -8.26 22.47
CA THR A 33 10.95 -8.82 23.34
C THR A 33 10.46 -9.14 24.76
N GLY A 34 9.31 -8.57 25.16
CA GLY A 34 8.66 -8.83 26.44
C GLY A 34 7.63 -9.98 26.43
N GLU A 35 7.44 -10.64 25.28
CA GLU A 35 6.38 -11.65 25.09
C GLU A 35 6.93 -13.09 25.10
N ASP A 36 6.09 -14.05 25.47
CA ASP A 36 6.50 -15.47 25.57
C ASP A 36 6.94 -16.08 24.23
N ASN A 37 6.47 -15.54 23.11
CA ASN A 37 6.76 -16.04 21.75
C ASN A 37 7.48 -15.02 20.86
N VAL A 38 8.57 -14.46 21.38
CA VAL A 38 9.41 -13.45 20.70
C VAL A 38 9.72 -13.78 19.24
N ALA A 39 10.10 -15.02 18.94
CA ALA A 39 10.53 -15.41 17.59
C ALA A 39 9.41 -15.31 16.54
N GLY A 40 8.18 -15.75 16.87
CA GLY A 40 7.06 -15.69 15.94
C GLY A 40 6.62 -14.25 15.67
N ASN A 41 6.50 -13.44 16.72
CA ASN A 41 6.09 -12.04 16.61
C ASN A 41 7.15 -11.19 15.92
N ALA A 42 8.44 -11.43 16.19
CA ALA A 42 9.53 -10.76 15.49
C ALA A 42 9.49 -11.02 13.98
N VAL A 43 9.17 -12.24 13.53
CA VAL A 43 9.03 -12.54 12.09
C VAL A 43 7.90 -11.73 11.46
N VAL A 44 6.75 -11.60 12.13
CA VAL A 44 5.63 -10.77 11.63
C VAL A 44 6.08 -9.32 11.44
N TYR A 45 6.73 -8.73 12.46
CA TYR A 45 7.19 -7.33 12.38
C TYR A 45 8.33 -7.11 11.38
N ILE A 46 9.15 -8.12 11.08
CA ILE A 46 10.11 -8.06 9.96
C ILE A 46 9.37 -7.91 8.63
N GLY A 47 8.22 -8.55 8.45
CA GLY A 47 7.37 -8.37 7.28
C GLY A 47 6.92 -6.92 7.11
N VAL A 48 6.43 -6.30 8.19
CA VAL A 48 6.01 -4.89 8.24
C VAL A 48 7.21 -3.97 7.95
N LEU A 49 8.39 -4.26 8.50
CA LEU A 49 9.61 -3.51 8.25
C LEU A 49 9.98 -3.52 6.76
N LEU A 50 9.90 -4.67 6.09
CA LEU A 50 10.17 -4.79 4.66
C LEU A 50 9.14 -4.01 3.83
N ALA A 51 7.85 -4.08 4.18
CA ALA A 51 6.82 -3.28 3.53
C ALA A 51 7.06 -1.77 3.69
N ALA A 52 7.44 -1.32 4.89
CA ALA A 52 7.79 0.07 5.17
C ALA A 52 8.97 0.55 4.31
N ILE A 53 10.00 -0.28 4.16
CA ILE A 53 11.15 0.00 3.27
C ILE A 53 10.67 0.15 1.83
N LEU A 54 9.80 -0.73 1.34
CA LEU A 54 9.27 -0.65 -0.03
C LEU A 54 8.49 0.64 -0.28
N TYR A 55 7.61 1.05 0.65
CA TYR A 55 6.89 2.32 0.56
C TYR A 55 7.84 3.53 0.59
N THR A 56 8.84 3.50 1.47
CA THR A 56 9.84 4.57 1.58
C THR A 56 10.64 4.72 0.29
N LEU A 57 11.13 3.61 -0.27
CA LEU A 57 11.87 3.59 -1.53
C LEU A 57 11.00 4.07 -2.69
N PHE A 58 9.74 3.63 -2.75
CA PHE A 58 8.78 4.09 -3.76
C PHE A 58 8.51 5.59 -3.65
N GLY A 59 8.20 6.09 -2.45
CA GLY A 59 7.98 7.52 -2.21
C GLY A 59 9.18 8.36 -2.61
N ASN A 60 10.39 7.92 -2.27
CA ASN A 60 11.60 8.60 -2.72
C ASN A 60 11.74 8.62 -4.24
N ARG A 61 11.44 7.49 -4.91
CA ARG A 61 11.50 7.39 -6.38
C ARG A 61 10.51 8.32 -7.10
N VAL A 62 9.31 8.49 -6.56
CA VAL A 62 8.30 9.44 -7.08
C VAL A 62 8.75 10.88 -6.80
N ARG A 63 9.24 11.16 -5.60
CA ARG A 63 9.71 12.50 -5.19
C ARG A 63 10.90 13.00 -6.02
N THR A 64 11.82 12.11 -6.39
CA THR A 64 12.99 12.45 -7.22
C THR A 64 12.70 12.29 -8.72
N GLU A 65 11.43 12.12 -9.12
CA GLU A 65 11.00 11.99 -10.52
C GLU A 65 11.66 10.82 -11.29
N SER A 66 12.18 9.81 -10.59
CA SER A 66 12.70 8.59 -11.22
C SER A 66 11.58 7.67 -11.73
N ILE A 67 10.37 7.87 -11.18
CA ILE A 67 9.11 7.41 -11.74
C ILE A 67 8.29 8.68 -11.93
N SER A 68 7.90 8.95 -13.17
CA SER A 68 7.20 10.17 -13.55
C SER A 68 6.08 9.85 -14.52
N GLY A 69 5.00 10.62 -14.48
CA GLY A 69 3.83 10.40 -15.34
C GLY A 69 2.69 9.71 -14.60
N LYS A 70 1.45 10.08 -14.92
CA LYS A 70 0.27 9.70 -14.13
C LYS A 70 0.03 8.19 -14.17
N VAL A 71 0.19 7.58 -15.35
CA VAL A 71 0.05 6.13 -15.56
C VAL A 71 1.12 5.35 -14.79
N ASP A 72 2.39 5.75 -14.92
CA ASP A 72 3.51 5.03 -14.30
C ASP A 72 3.47 5.14 -12.77
N VAL A 73 3.15 6.31 -12.22
CA VAL A 73 3.01 6.51 -10.77
C VAL A 73 1.83 5.69 -10.23
N LEU A 74 0.67 5.72 -10.90
CA LEU A 74 -0.51 4.96 -10.49
C LEU A 74 -0.25 3.44 -10.54
N GLY A 75 0.24 2.93 -11.67
CA GLY A 75 0.49 1.50 -11.84
C GLY A 75 1.60 0.99 -10.93
N SER A 76 2.67 1.76 -10.74
CA SER A 76 3.74 1.44 -9.79
C SER A 76 3.24 1.45 -8.36
N TYR A 77 2.36 2.39 -7.99
CA TYR A 77 1.76 2.43 -6.66
C TYR A 77 0.90 1.19 -6.39
N VAL A 78 -0.04 0.87 -7.29
CA VAL A 78 -0.89 -0.32 -7.17
C VAL A 78 -0.03 -1.58 -7.07
N ASN A 79 1.03 -1.68 -7.89
CA ASN A 79 1.95 -2.81 -7.82
C ASN A 79 2.72 -2.87 -6.49
N ILE A 80 3.20 -1.75 -5.96
CA ILE A 80 3.88 -1.69 -4.65
C ILE A 80 2.93 -2.09 -3.53
N VAL A 81 1.68 -1.62 -3.54
CA VAL A 81 0.64 -2.05 -2.58
C VAL A 81 0.48 -3.57 -2.63
N GLY A 82 0.33 -4.14 -3.83
CA GLY A 82 0.24 -5.59 -3.99
C GLY A 82 1.48 -6.34 -3.46
N VAL A 83 2.68 -5.86 -3.75
CA VAL A 83 3.93 -6.46 -3.23
C VAL A 83 3.98 -6.38 -1.71
N THR A 84 3.62 -5.25 -1.11
CA THR A 84 3.63 -5.08 0.35
C THR A 84 2.67 -6.04 1.03
N ILE A 85 1.45 -6.21 0.49
CA ILE A 85 0.48 -7.19 0.97
C ILE A 85 1.05 -8.61 0.91
N VAL A 86 1.69 -8.99 -0.20
CA VAL A 86 2.29 -10.33 -0.33
C VAL A 86 3.41 -10.52 0.69
N VAL A 87 4.30 -9.53 0.86
CA VAL A 87 5.41 -9.60 1.81
C VAL A 87 4.88 -9.76 3.23
N GLU A 88 4.00 -8.86 3.69
CA GLU A 88 3.42 -8.94 5.03
C GLU A 88 2.69 -10.26 5.25
N ALA A 89 1.90 -10.70 4.27
CA ALA A 89 1.14 -11.93 4.37
C ALA A 89 2.03 -13.19 4.45
N VAL A 90 3.14 -13.23 3.69
CA VAL A 90 4.12 -14.32 3.77
C VAL A 90 4.75 -14.35 5.16
N PHE A 91 5.20 -13.22 5.67
CA PHE A 91 5.81 -13.14 7.00
C PHE A 91 4.81 -13.41 8.13
N ALA A 92 3.54 -13.03 7.96
CA ALA A 92 2.46 -13.45 8.83
C ALA A 92 2.35 -14.98 8.83
N VAL A 93 2.21 -15.63 7.67
CA VAL A 93 2.13 -17.10 7.60
C VAL A 93 3.33 -17.76 8.28
N VAL A 94 4.56 -17.30 8.01
CA VAL A 94 5.76 -17.87 8.65
C VAL A 94 5.76 -17.64 10.16
N GLY A 95 5.45 -16.43 10.63
CA GLY A 95 5.34 -16.11 12.06
C GLY A 95 4.28 -16.95 12.75
N GLY A 96 3.11 -17.12 12.14
CA GLY A 96 2.02 -17.95 12.64
C GLY A 96 2.40 -19.43 12.76
N LEU A 97 3.16 -19.97 11.81
CA LEU A 97 3.68 -21.34 11.90
C LEU A 97 4.65 -21.53 13.07
N ILE A 98 5.39 -20.49 13.46
CA ILE A 98 6.30 -20.51 14.62
C ILE A 98 5.50 -20.40 15.93
N LEU A 99 4.41 -19.62 15.94
CA LEU A 99 3.53 -19.43 17.10
C LEU A 99 2.68 -20.66 17.45
N GLY A 100 2.45 -21.56 16.48
CA GLY A 100 1.71 -22.81 16.72
C GLY A 100 0.19 -22.66 16.64
N GLU A 101 -0.54 -23.52 17.34
CA GLU A 101 -1.99 -23.72 17.16
C GLU A 101 -2.82 -22.46 17.44
N ASP A 102 -2.35 -21.56 18.31
CA ASP A 102 -3.04 -20.31 18.65
C ASP A 102 -3.02 -19.27 17.52
N ALA A 103 -2.23 -19.48 16.46
CA ALA A 103 -2.08 -18.57 15.32
C ALA A 103 -2.77 -19.06 14.03
N ALA A 104 -3.69 -20.02 14.12
CA ALA A 104 -4.40 -20.57 12.95
C ALA A 104 -5.12 -19.50 12.11
N SER A 105 -5.68 -18.47 12.74
CA SER A 105 -6.32 -17.33 12.07
C SER A 105 -5.32 -16.48 11.27
N LEU A 106 -4.11 -16.31 11.79
CA LEU A 106 -3.03 -15.54 11.18
C LEU A 106 -2.46 -16.26 9.95
N ILE A 107 -2.34 -17.59 10.01
CA ILE A 107 -1.96 -18.42 8.86
C ILE A 107 -3.04 -18.38 7.78
N GLY A 108 -4.31 -18.66 8.15
CA GLY A 108 -5.42 -18.67 7.20
C GLY A 108 -5.64 -17.32 6.53
N GLY A 109 -5.62 -16.24 7.30
CA GLY A 109 -5.72 -14.88 6.81
C GLY A 109 -4.55 -14.50 5.90
N GLY A 110 -3.32 -14.86 6.28
CA GLY A 110 -2.14 -14.62 5.45
C GLY A 110 -2.22 -15.28 4.08
N ILE A 111 -2.66 -16.54 3.98
CA ILE A 111 -2.81 -17.21 2.67
C ILE A 111 -3.80 -16.47 1.76
N ILE A 112 -4.92 -16.01 2.31
CA ILE A 112 -5.92 -15.23 1.55
C ILE A 112 -5.30 -13.90 1.08
N LEU A 113 -4.57 -13.22 1.96
CA LEU A 113 -3.90 -11.97 1.63
C LEU A 113 -2.82 -12.13 0.57
N VAL A 114 -2.08 -13.25 0.53
CA VAL A 114 -1.15 -13.53 -0.58
C VAL A 114 -1.88 -13.55 -1.91
N VAL A 115 -3.03 -14.23 -2.01
CA VAL A 115 -3.82 -14.28 -3.24
C VAL A 115 -4.32 -12.90 -3.64
N ILE A 116 -4.84 -12.12 -2.69
CA ILE A 116 -5.30 -10.75 -2.92
C ILE A 116 -4.13 -9.87 -3.40
N GLY A 117 -2.97 -9.96 -2.74
CA GLY A 117 -1.78 -9.20 -3.09
C GLY A 117 -1.29 -9.51 -4.51
N LEU A 118 -1.32 -10.79 -4.93
CA LEU A 118 -1.00 -11.17 -6.31
C LEU A 118 -1.98 -10.60 -7.34
N ILE A 119 -3.28 -10.54 -7.03
CA ILE A 119 -4.29 -9.90 -7.89
C ILE A 119 -4.02 -8.40 -8.01
N VAL A 120 -3.68 -7.74 -6.91
CA VAL A 120 -3.35 -6.30 -6.89
C VAL A 120 -2.05 -6.03 -7.66
N MET A 121 -1.03 -6.89 -7.54
CA MET A 121 0.20 -6.79 -8.34
C MET A 121 -0.09 -6.93 -9.84
N TRP A 122 -0.96 -7.87 -10.22
CA TRP A 122 -1.40 -8.03 -11.60
C TRP A 122 -2.11 -6.77 -12.11
N ALA A 123 -3.04 -6.21 -11.33
CA ALA A 123 -3.71 -4.95 -11.63
C ALA A 123 -2.72 -3.80 -11.88
N GLY A 124 -1.71 -3.64 -11.01
CA GLY A 124 -0.69 -2.60 -11.20
C GLY A 124 0.10 -2.76 -12.50
N LYS A 125 0.44 -4.00 -12.88
CA LYS A 125 1.10 -4.29 -14.16
C LYS A 125 0.20 -4.03 -15.36
N SER A 126 -1.08 -4.37 -15.27
CA SER A 126 -2.05 -4.11 -16.34
C SER A 126 -2.26 -2.62 -16.60
N VAL A 127 -2.23 -1.76 -15.57
CA VAL A 127 -2.28 -0.29 -15.77
C VAL A 127 -1.13 0.22 -16.65
N MET A 128 0.05 -0.42 -16.56
CA MET A 128 1.27 0.02 -17.27
C MET A 128 1.52 -0.72 -18.58
N ASP A 129 0.69 -1.71 -18.98
CA ASP A 129 1.01 -2.59 -20.11
C ASP A 129 0.69 -1.97 -21.50
N GLY A 130 0.04 -0.80 -21.51
CA GLY A 130 -0.31 -0.05 -22.72
C GLY A 130 -1.40 -0.71 -23.58
N ARG A 131 -2.01 -1.80 -23.12
CA ARG A 131 -3.11 -2.48 -23.81
C ARG A 131 -4.42 -1.79 -23.47
N LYS A 132 -5.36 -1.87 -24.42
CA LYS A 132 -6.71 -1.28 -24.30
C LYS A 132 -7.74 -2.38 -24.44
N THR A 133 -7.77 -3.29 -23.47
CA THR A 133 -8.68 -4.42 -23.44
C THR A 133 -9.96 -4.09 -22.68
N PHE A 134 -10.98 -4.94 -22.82
CA PHE A 134 -12.17 -4.85 -21.96
C PHE A 134 -11.82 -5.02 -20.48
N GLY A 135 -10.80 -5.85 -20.18
CA GLY A 135 -10.28 -6.06 -18.83
C GLY A 135 -9.76 -4.77 -18.20
N ASP A 136 -9.10 -3.91 -18.98
CA ASP A 136 -8.54 -2.65 -18.48
C ASP A 136 -9.63 -1.64 -18.11
N LYS A 137 -10.73 -1.61 -18.89
CA LYS A 137 -11.90 -0.77 -18.55
C LYS A 137 -12.56 -1.21 -17.24
N VAL A 138 -12.69 -2.53 -17.04
CA VAL A 138 -13.23 -3.10 -15.81
C VAL A 138 -12.29 -2.82 -14.64
N LEU A 139 -10.98 -2.99 -14.86
CA LEU A 139 -9.96 -2.71 -13.86
C LEU A 139 -9.97 -1.24 -13.43
N TRP A 140 -10.10 -0.31 -14.36
CA TRP A 140 -10.25 1.11 -14.04
C TRP A 140 -11.43 1.35 -13.09
N ALA A 141 -12.60 0.78 -13.40
CA ALA A 141 -13.79 0.93 -12.56
C ALA A 141 -13.57 0.34 -11.16
N ILE A 142 -12.92 -0.83 -11.08
CA ILE A 142 -12.55 -1.46 -9.81
C ILE A 142 -11.60 -0.56 -9.01
N LEU A 143 -10.56 0.00 -9.63
CA LEU A 143 -9.59 0.87 -8.96
C LEU A 143 -10.25 2.17 -8.46
N VAL A 144 -11.13 2.78 -9.25
CA VAL A 144 -11.88 3.97 -8.83
C VAL A 144 -12.73 3.66 -7.58
N VAL A 145 -13.47 2.55 -7.60
CA VAL A 145 -14.29 2.13 -6.45
C VAL A 145 -13.42 1.79 -5.26
N ALA A 146 -12.35 1.02 -5.45
CA ALA A 146 -11.45 0.60 -4.38
C ALA A 146 -10.80 1.80 -3.69
N PHE A 147 -10.22 2.75 -4.44
CA PHE A 147 -9.64 3.94 -3.83
C PHE A 147 -10.68 4.83 -3.16
N SER A 148 -11.89 4.91 -3.70
CA SER A 148 -12.97 5.67 -3.05
C SER A 148 -13.39 5.04 -1.73
N VAL A 149 -13.51 3.71 -1.68
CA VAL A 149 -13.85 2.98 -0.46
C VAL A 149 -12.75 3.13 0.58
N VAL A 150 -11.48 2.96 0.19
CA VAL A 150 -10.36 3.08 1.14
C VAL A 150 -10.17 4.53 1.60
N LEU A 151 -10.41 5.53 0.74
CA LEU A 151 -10.42 6.94 1.14
C LEU A 151 -11.44 7.20 2.24
N VAL A 152 -12.69 6.72 2.07
CA VAL A 152 -13.73 6.86 3.09
C VAL A 152 -13.35 6.09 4.36
N ALA A 153 -12.82 4.88 4.22
CA ALA A 153 -12.36 4.07 5.34
C ALA A 153 -11.30 4.81 6.18
N GLN A 154 -10.33 5.47 5.56
CA GLN A 154 -9.30 6.22 6.31
C GLN A 154 -9.88 7.37 7.12
N ILE A 155 -10.91 8.05 6.61
CA ILE A 155 -11.60 9.11 7.37
C ILE A 155 -12.32 8.51 8.58
N LEU A 156 -12.91 7.33 8.43
CA LEU A 156 -13.66 6.64 9.49
C LEU A 156 -12.75 6.00 10.55
N TYR A 157 -11.56 5.54 10.16
CA TYR A 157 -10.60 4.89 11.06
C TYR A 157 -9.63 5.86 11.75
N MET A 158 -9.67 7.14 11.40
CA MET A 158 -8.83 8.16 12.03
C MET A 158 -9.21 8.31 13.51
N ASP A 159 -8.27 8.01 14.41
CA ASP A 159 -8.43 8.25 15.84
C ASP A 159 -7.99 9.67 16.17
N PHE A 160 -8.96 10.56 16.41
CA PHE A 160 -8.68 11.95 16.78
C PHE A 160 -8.02 12.12 18.16
N GLY A 161 -7.87 11.04 18.94
CA GLY A 161 -7.12 11.01 20.19
C GLY A 161 -5.62 10.74 20.03
N ASP A 162 -5.17 10.23 18.88
CA ASP A 162 -3.77 9.90 18.61
C ASP A 162 -3.20 10.73 17.46
N ALA A 163 -2.20 11.55 17.77
CA ALA A 163 -1.53 12.40 16.79
C ALA A 163 -0.87 11.59 15.67
N VAL A 164 -0.37 10.37 15.95
CA VAL A 164 0.25 9.52 14.92
C VAL A 164 -0.82 9.00 13.96
N SER A 165 -1.93 8.48 14.47
CA SER A 165 -3.09 8.07 13.67
C SER A 165 -3.62 9.19 12.78
N ILE A 166 -3.75 10.42 13.31
CA ILE A 166 -4.21 11.58 12.52
C ILE A 166 -3.25 11.86 11.35
N VAL A 167 -1.94 11.92 11.62
CA VAL A 167 -0.95 12.22 10.58
C VAL A 167 -0.96 11.13 9.51
N ASP A 168 -0.96 9.86 9.92
CA ASP A 168 -1.00 8.73 9.00
C ASP A 168 -2.27 8.75 8.12
N GLY A 169 -3.44 8.96 8.73
CA GLY A 169 -4.71 9.03 8.01
C GLY A 169 -4.75 10.20 7.02
N VAL A 170 -4.25 11.38 7.38
CA VAL A 170 -4.18 12.53 6.46
C VAL A 170 -3.28 12.24 5.27
N LEU A 171 -2.12 11.60 5.48
CA LEU A 171 -1.21 11.26 4.38
C LEU A 171 -1.83 10.23 3.42
N HIS A 172 -2.51 9.21 3.95
CA HIS A 172 -3.25 8.24 3.15
C HIS A 172 -4.40 8.91 2.37
N ILE A 173 -5.13 9.84 2.99
CA ILE A 173 -6.17 10.63 2.31
C ILE A 173 -5.56 11.40 1.13
N VAL A 174 -4.43 12.08 1.34
CA VAL A 174 -3.72 12.80 0.27
C VAL A 174 -3.38 11.83 -0.86
N ILE A 175 -2.74 10.70 -0.56
CA ILE A 175 -2.40 9.66 -1.54
C ILE A 175 -3.62 9.23 -2.36
N TYR A 176 -4.73 8.85 -1.70
CA TYR A 176 -5.91 8.34 -2.40
C TYR A 176 -6.62 9.40 -3.22
N VAL A 177 -6.65 10.66 -2.76
CA VAL A 177 -7.15 11.78 -3.57
C VAL A 177 -6.34 11.93 -4.85
N PHE A 178 -5.01 11.84 -4.77
CA PHE A 178 -4.16 11.87 -5.96
C PHE A 178 -4.37 10.67 -6.88
N MET A 179 -4.49 9.45 -6.34
CA MET A 179 -4.73 8.26 -7.16
C MET A 179 -6.09 8.30 -7.87
N ILE A 180 -7.13 8.78 -7.20
CA ILE A 180 -8.44 9.01 -7.81
C ILE A 180 -8.34 10.10 -8.89
N ALA A 181 -7.66 11.21 -8.60
CA ALA A 181 -7.47 12.28 -9.57
C ALA A 181 -6.71 11.79 -10.81
N TYR A 182 -5.69 10.93 -10.64
CA TYR A 182 -4.97 10.30 -11.75
C TYR A 182 -5.89 9.38 -12.56
N LEU A 183 -6.69 8.53 -11.91
CA LEU A 183 -7.65 7.67 -12.61
C LEU A 183 -8.68 8.46 -13.42
N LEU A 184 -9.09 9.63 -12.95
CA LEU A 184 -10.06 10.47 -13.66
C LEU A 184 -9.43 11.34 -14.77
N ASP A 185 -8.10 11.40 -14.83
CA ASP A 185 -7.36 12.16 -15.82
C ASP A 185 -7.48 11.56 -17.23
N GLY A 186 -7.52 12.41 -18.26
CA GLY A 186 -7.66 11.99 -19.65
C GLY A 186 -6.50 11.11 -20.14
N GLU A 187 -5.29 11.31 -19.60
CA GLU A 187 -4.11 10.48 -19.91
C GLU A 187 -4.34 9.03 -19.48
N VAL A 188 -4.73 8.83 -18.22
CA VAL A 188 -4.94 7.49 -17.64
C VAL A 188 -6.19 6.83 -18.22
N ARG A 189 -7.30 7.57 -18.36
CA ARG A 189 -8.51 7.05 -19.03
C ARG A 189 -8.22 6.61 -20.45
N GLY A 190 -7.46 7.41 -21.20
CA GLY A 190 -7.02 7.08 -22.54
C GLY A 190 -6.10 5.85 -22.59
N ALA A 191 -5.21 5.69 -21.60
CA ALA A 191 -4.36 4.51 -21.46
C ALA A 191 -5.18 3.24 -21.17
N MET A 192 -6.22 3.34 -20.35
CA MET A 192 -7.10 2.21 -19.98
C MET A 192 -8.28 1.99 -20.95
N GLY A 193 -8.38 2.79 -22.02
CA GLY A 193 -9.37 2.61 -23.10
C GLY A 193 -10.78 3.13 -22.79
N ILE A 194 -10.90 4.13 -21.91
CA ILE A 194 -12.15 4.81 -21.52
C ILE A 194 -12.35 6.12 -22.29
#